data_AF-A0A3A0C5F7-F1
#
_entry.id   AF-A0A3A0C5F7-F1
#
_cell.length_a   1.000
_cell.length_b   1.000
_cell.length_c   1.000
_cell.angle_alpha   90.00
_cell.angle_beta   90.00
_cell.angle_gamma   90.00
#
_symmetry.space_group_name_H-M   'P 1'
#
loop_
_entity.id
_entity.type
_entity.pdbx_description
1 polymer ?
#
loop_
_entity_poly.entity_id
_entity_poly.type
_entity_poly.pdbx_seq_one_letter_code
_entity_poly.pdbx_strand_id
1 'polypeptide(L)'
;MSELESWSSAQEYPVPLDADGKIIDFLDPDKRRENKPEERVRQRMLRVLHHEFGYAKEVLGAERSVHIGTEVKRADVVIYHDSAAQAANDQGRILLLGETKPPSVKQPDGQLASYLSATSAQGGFWTNDDTIVFYRKNPGSNAIEEWPGIPKSGLAWDSIGKFRKKELIKPIDLKVAFRRCHNAMYRAGIDSEDIALDMVRVILAKVEDESSSNDTCDFHITADEYSAPRTKKQACERVRALFRTVRGKYRDVFSETEEITASDDQLAIVVSYLQPYTFIDAPYDVIGTAYETYVAAHLKGERGQYFTNRLVVSMMVEMAKPTDKDVILDPACGSGGFLLASMAFLFKKVDESGRAASAKELLKRNIVHNLYGIDTTPKLVKVAKANMLLGGDGHGGVIRGNSLAEYAKLSAAFVERAGRGKPSLILTNPPFGSGHELRIKERDILDGFQLGKMWDTDDTGNVIYSNELNTRGGSRRNFCSLSGH
;
A
#
# COMPACT_ATOMS: atom_id res chain seq x y z
N MET A 1 -22.10 -2.41 5.88
CA MET A 1 -20.90 -1.69 5.44
C MET A 1 -21.02 -0.30 6.00
N SER A 2 -20.16 0.08 6.94
CA SER A 2 -20.22 1.39 7.57
C SER A 2 -19.88 2.47 6.53
N GLU A 3 -20.43 3.68 6.66
CA GLU A 3 -20.13 4.79 5.75
C GLU A 3 -18.62 5.03 5.62
N LEU A 4 -17.81 4.72 6.63
CA LEU A 4 -16.34 4.78 6.55
C LEU A 4 -15.71 3.83 5.50
N GLU A 5 -16.29 2.66 5.25
CA GLU A 5 -15.81 1.74 4.20
C GLU A 5 -16.09 2.30 2.81
N SER A 6 -17.18 3.07 2.63
CA SER A 6 -17.49 3.68 1.34
C SER A 6 -16.51 4.81 1.01
N TRP A 7 -16.02 5.56 2.00
CA TRP A 7 -15.04 6.64 1.79
C TRP A 7 -13.63 6.12 1.51
N SER A 8 -13.24 4.95 2.04
CA SER A 8 -11.94 4.33 1.71
C SER A 8 -11.83 3.92 0.23
N SER A 9 -12.97 3.72 -0.46
CA SER A 9 -13.03 3.40 -1.89
C SER A 9 -12.89 4.61 -2.82
N ALA A 10 -12.79 5.83 -2.28
CA ALA A 10 -12.76 7.08 -3.04
C ALA A 10 -11.46 7.34 -3.85
N GLN A 11 -10.60 6.34 -4.02
CA GLN A 11 -9.40 6.38 -4.86
C GLN A 11 -9.18 5.07 -5.65
N GLU A 12 -10.22 4.23 -5.75
CA GLU A 12 -10.25 3.15 -6.73
C GLU A 12 -10.50 3.75 -8.12
N TYR A 13 -10.39 2.97 -9.22
CA TYR A 13 -11.10 3.32 -10.44
C TYR A 13 -12.58 3.50 -10.09
N PRO A 14 -13.09 4.74 -10.03
CA PRO A 14 -14.42 4.95 -9.52
C PRO A 14 -15.39 4.30 -10.50
N VAL A 15 -16.37 3.59 -9.95
CA VAL A 15 -17.48 3.06 -10.74
C VAL A 15 -18.59 4.10 -10.64
N PRO A 16 -18.69 5.03 -11.62
CA PRO A 16 -19.66 6.12 -11.57
C PRO A 16 -21.07 5.58 -11.51
N LEU A 17 -21.89 6.19 -10.66
CA LEU A 17 -23.31 5.91 -10.53
C LEU A 17 -24.12 7.09 -11.08
N ASP A 18 -25.27 6.81 -11.65
CA ASP A 18 -26.27 7.83 -11.95
C ASP A 18 -27.12 8.19 -10.71
N ALA A 19 -28.10 9.07 -10.91
CA ALA A 19 -29.00 9.53 -9.84
C ALA A 19 -29.84 8.41 -9.23
N ASP A 20 -30.08 7.33 -9.96
CA ASP A 20 -30.84 6.16 -9.52
C ASP A 20 -29.94 5.09 -8.87
N GLY A 21 -28.64 5.38 -8.72
CA GLY A 21 -27.67 4.47 -8.14
C GLY A 21 -27.23 3.33 -9.07
N LYS A 22 -27.55 3.41 -10.36
CA LYS A 22 -27.11 2.46 -11.38
C LYS A 22 -25.73 2.81 -11.90
N ILE A 23 -24.96 1.78 -12.24
CA ILE A 23 -23.62 1.92 -12.78
C ILE A 23 -23.69 2.48 -14.21
N ILE A 24 -22.88 3.50 -14.49
CA ILE A 24 -22.63 3.98 -15.86
C ILE A 24 -21.54 3.08 -16.47
N ASP A 25 -21.86 2.38 -17.55
CA ASP A 25 -20.93 1.46 -18.21
C ASP A 25 -19.72 2.21 -18.79
N PHE A 26 -18.53 1.65 -18.60
CA PHE A 26 -17.28 2.26 -19.01
C PHE A 26 -17.04 2.24 -20.53
N LEU A 27 -17.48 1.19 -21.22
CA LEU A 27 -17.35 1.04 -22.67
C LEU A 27 -18.47 1.80 -23.41
N ASP A 28 -19.66 1.89 -22.80
CA ASP A 28 -20.84 2.56 -23.35
C ASP A 28 -21.47 3.50 -22.30
N PRO A 29 -21.10 4.81 -22.29
CA PRO A 29 -21.59 5.77 -21.31
C PRO A 29 -23.11 6.00 -21.32
N ASP A 30 -23.83 5.60 -22.36
CA ASP A 30 -25.29 5.73 -22.45
C ASP A 30 -26.00 4.53 -21.78
N LYS A 31 -25.28 3.43 -21.56
CA LYS A 31 -25.80 2.23 -20.91
C LYS A 31 -25.75 2.34 -19.38
N ARG A 32 -26.84 1.97 -18.73
CA ARG A 32 -26.95 1.83 -17.26
C ARG A 32 -27.04 0.37 -16.86
N ARG A 33 -26.33 0.00 -15.80
CA ARG A 33 -26.27 -1.36 -15.28
C ARG A 33 -26.68 -1.43 -13.83
N GLU A 34 -27.28 -2.54 -13.46
CA GLU A 34 -27.62 -2.81 -12.07
C GLU A 34 -26.35 -2.84 -11.21
N ASN A 35 -26.40 -2.16 -10.07
CA ASN A 35 -25.27 -1.98 -9.16
C ASN A 35 -25.02 -3.23 -8.32
N LYS A 36 -24.59 -4.30 -8.98
CA LYS A 36 -24.25 -5.60 -8.36
C LYS A 36 -22.75 -5.66 -8.02
N PRO A 37 -22.35 -6.41 -6.98
CA PRO A 37 -20.93 -6.54 -6.62
C PRO A 37 -20.05 -7.05 -7.77
N GLU A 38 -20.51 -8.05 -8.51
CA GLU A 38 -19.81 -8.60 -9.68
C GLU A 38 -19.64 -7.56 -10.80
N GLU A 39 -20.68 -6.76 -11.07
CA GLU A 39 -20.63 -5.70 -12.08
C GLU A 39 -19.59 -4.63 -11.72
N ARG A 40 -19.44 -4.30 -10.43
CA ARG A 40 -18.37 -3.38 -9.99
C ARG A 40 -16.98 -3.93 -10.29
N VAL A 41 -16.76 -5.23 -10.06
CA VAL A 41 -15.49 -5.91 -10.40
C VAL A 41 -15.24 -5.83 -11.90
N ARG A 42 -16.26 -6.12 -12.71
CA ARG A 42 -16.19 -6.04 -14.18
C ARG A 42 -15.82 -4.64 -14.68
N GLN A 43 -16.51 -3.61 -14.19
CA GLN A 43 -16.23 -2.21 -14.59
C GLN A 43 -14.84 -1.74 -14.18
N ARG A 44 -14.36 -2.13 -12.99
CA ARG A 44 -12.98 -1.85 -12.57
C ARG A 44 -11.97 -2.55 -13.47
N MET A 45 -12.18 -3.83 -13.78
CA MET A 45 -11.25 -4.58 -14.62
C MET A 45 -11.18 -4.04 -16.05
N LEU A 46 -12.31 -3.62 -16.64
CA LEU A 46 -12.32 -2.97 -17.96
C LEU A 46 -11.47 -1.69 -17.98
N ARG A 47 -11.49 -0.92 -16.88
CA ARG A 47 -10.65 0.27 -16.72
C ARG A 47 -9.18 -0.07 -16.57
N VAL A 48 -8.83 -1.09 -15.79
CA VAL A 48 -7.45 -1.62 -15.69
C VAL A 48 -6.93 -2.05 -17.06
N LEU A 49 -7.72 -2.84 -17.80
CA LEU A 49 -7.33 -3.28 -19.15
C LEU A 49 -7.06 -2.11 -20.09
N HIS A 50 -7.87 -1.06 -20.01
CA HIS A 50 -7.73 0.12 -20.86
C HIS A 50 -6.58 1.03 -20.43
N HIS A 51 -6.59 1.50 -19.19
CA HIS A 51 -5.68 2.53 -18.69
C HIS A 51 -4.29 1.99 -18.36
N GLU A 52 -4.15 0.73 -17.97
CA GLU A 52 -2.87 0.15 -17.52
C GLU A 52 -2.27 -0.81 -18.54
N PHE A 53 -3.10 -1.69 -19.12
CA PHE A 53 -2.64 -2.66 -20.12
C PHE A 53 -2.72 -2.12 -21.57
N GLY A 54 -3.32 -0.95 -21.78
CA GLY A 54 -3.33 -0.25 -23.06
C GLY A 54 -4.31 -0.83 -24.10
N TYR A 55 -5.28 -1.64 -23.69
CA TYR A 55 -6.30 -2.15 -24.60
C TYR A 55 -7.32 -1.05 -24.93
N ALA A 56 -7.43 -0.69 -26.20
CA ALA A 56 -8.36 0.35 -26.66
C ALA A 56 -9.82 -0.09 -26.41
N LYS A 57 -10.75 0.84 -26.11
CA LYS A 57 -12.15 0.49 -25.79
C LYS A 57 -12.83 -0.25 -26.93
N GLU A 58 -12.41 0.06 -28.16
CA GLU A 58 -12.93 -0.48 -29.41
C GLU A 58 -12.61 -1.96 -29.58
N VAL A 59 -11.62 -2.50 -28.84
CA VAL A 59 -11.29 -3.92 -28.84
C VAL A 59 -11.79 -4.65 -27.58
N LEU A 60 -12.42 -3.93 -26.65
CA LEU A 60 -12.99 -4.49 -25.43
C LEU A 60 -14.49 -4.76 -25.61
N GLY A 61 -14.96 -5.88 -25.07
CA GLY A 61 -16.37 -6.26 -25.01
C GLY A 61 -16.75 -6.63 -23.58
N ALA A 62 -17.98 -6.27 -23.20
CA ALA A 62 -18.59 -6.66 -21.93
C ALA A 62 -19.87 -7.48 -22.19
N GLU A 63 -20.04 -8.60 -21.47
CA GLU A 63 -21.17 -9.53 -21.59
C GLU A 63 -21.44 -10.01 -23.03
N ARG A 64 -20.38 -10.46 -23.71
CA ARG A 64 -20.44 -10.89 -25.10
C ARG A 64 -20.86 -12.36 -25.21
N SER A 65 -21.70 -12.68 -26.18
CA SER A 65 -22.18 -14.04 -26.41
C SER A 65 -21.07 -14.93 -26.99
N VAL A 66 -20.89 -16.11 -26.40
CA VAL A 66 -19.92 -17.14 -26.81
C VAL A 66 -20.68 -18.45 -27.01
N HIS A 67 -20.53 -19.05 -28.19
CA HIS A 67 -21.11 -20.34 -28.56
C HIS A 67 -20.19 -21.48 -28.09
N ILE A 68 -20.75 -22.42 -27.33
CA ILE A 68 -20.07 -23.64 -26.88
C ILE A 68 -20.91 -24.83 -27.34
N GLY A 69 -20.54 -25.40 -28.49
CA GLY A 69 -21.38 -26.40 -29.15
C GLY A 69 -22.74 -25.78 -29.50
N THR A 70 -23.81 -26.33 -28.94
CA THR A 70 -25.20 -25.84 -29.13
C THR A 70 -25.62 -24.79 -28.09
N GLU A 71 -24.87 -24.62 -27.00
CA GLU A 71 -25.19 -23.64 -25.96
C GLU A 71 -24.62 -22.26 -26.29
N VAL A 72 -25.39 -21.21 -26.00
CA VAL A 72 -24.89 -19.83 -26.03
C VAL A 72 -24.74 -19.34 -24.60
N LYS A 73 -23.51 -19.03 -24.19
CA LYS A 73 -23.19 -18.43 -22.89
C LYS A 73 -22.73 -16.99 -23.08
N ARG A 74 -22.58 -16.24 -21.98
CA ARG A 74 -22.04 -14.87 -22.02
C ARG A 74 -20.73 -14.81 -21.24
N ALA A 75 -19.68 -14.33 -21.90
CA ALA A 75 -18.40 -14.02 -21.28
C ALA A 75 -18.44 -12.59 -20.73
N ASP A 76 -17.95 -12.40 -19.50
CA ASP A 76 -18.02 -11.11 -18.81
C ASP A 76 -17.18 -10.04 -19.47
N VAL A 77 -15.93 -10.38 -19.81
CA VAL A 77 -14.97 -9.51 -20.47
C VAL A 77 -14.35 -10.25 -21.65
N VAL A 78 -14.30 -9.59 -22.80
CA VAL A 78 -13.69 -10.13 -24.02
C VAL A 78 -12.76 -9.09 -24.61
N ILE A 79 -11.57 -9.52 -25.01
CA ILE A 79 -10.58 -8.68 -25.69
C ILE A 79 -10.37 -9.27 -27.07
N TYR A 80 -10.66 -8.49 -28.11
CA TYR A 80 -10.55 -8.91 -29.51
C TYR A 80 -9.20 -8.49 -30.10
N HIS A 81 -8.83 -9.11 -31.22
CA HIS A 81 -7.63 -8.71 -31.97
C HIS A 81 -7.73 -7.31 -32.58
N ASP A 82 -8.94 -6.85 -32.88
CA ASP A 82 -9.22 -5.56 -33.53
C ASP A 82 -10.68 -5.15 -33.33
N SER A 83 -10.99 -3.90 -33.71
CA SER A 83 -12.32 -3.30 -33.52
C SER A 83 -13.38 -3.90 -34.44
N ALA A 84 -13.01 -4.43 -35.61
CA ALA A 84 -13.95 -5.08 -36.52
C ALA A 84 -14.45 -6.41 -35.92
N ALA A 85 -13.52 -7.20 -35.36
CA ALA A 85 -13.85 -8.41 -34.61
C ALA A 85 -14.74 -8.12 -33.40
N GLN A 86 -14.46 -7.05 -32.66
CA GLN A 86 -15.29 -6.63 -31.53
C GLN A 86 -16.71 -6.26 -31.96
N ALA A 87 -16.85 -5.47 -33.04
CA ALA A 87 -18.13 -5.03 -33.56
C ALA A 87 -18.97 -6.21 -34.08
N ALA A 88 -18.32 -7.18 -34.72
CA ALA A 88 -18.95 -8.40 -35.23
C ALA A 88 -19.20 -9.47 -34.15
N ASN A 89 -18.72 -9.27 -32.92
CA ASN A 89 -18.66 -10.33 -31.90
C ASN A 89 -18.00 -11.62 -32.41
N ASP A 90 -16.88 -11.48 -33.14
CA ASP A 90 -16.21 -12.58 -33.83
C ASP A 90 -15.44 -13.46 -32.84
N GLN A 91 -16.02 -14.63 -32.55
CA GLN A 91 -15.46 -15.62 -31.65
C GLN A 91 -14.14 -16.25 -32.14
N GLY A 92 -13.87 -16.18 -33.45
CA GLY A 92 -12.63 -16.64 -34.08
C GLY A 92 -11.49 -15.62 -34.01
N ARG A 93 -11.75 -14.41 -33.50
CA ARG A 93 -10.77 -13.32 -33.36
C ARG A 93 -10.76 -12.71 -31.95
N ILE A 94 -11.03 -13.55 -30.96
CA ILE A 94 -10.82 -13.24 -29.54
C ILE A 94 -9.35 -13.46 -29.20
N LEU A 95 -8.73 -12.46 -28.56
CA LEU A 95 -7.36 -12.51 -28.03
C LEU A 95 -7.36 -13.04 -26.58
N LEU A 96 -8.18 -12.46 -25.70
CA LEU A 96 -8.28 -12.84 -24.28
C LEU A 96 -9.73 -12.88 -23.81
N LEU A 97 -9.98 -13.69 -22.77
CA LEU A 97 -11.24 -13.75 -22.06
C LEU A 97 -11.06 -13.44 -20.57
N GLY A 98 -12.03 -12.76 -19.97
CA GLY A 98 -12.07 -12.49 -18.55
C GLY A 98 -13.38 -12.96 -17.93
N GLU A 99 -13.28 -13.65 -16.80
CA GLU A 99 -14.41 -14.04 -15.95
C GLU A 99 -14.34 -13.25 -14.65
N THR A 100 -15.46 -12.64 -14.26
CA THR A 100 -15.55 -11.77 -13.08
C THR A 100 -16.55 -12.35 -12.10
N LYS A 101 -16.20 -12.41 -10.82
CA LYS A 101 -17.09 -12.91 -9.76
C LYS A 101 -17.25 -11.86 -8.65
N PRO A 102 -18.34 -11.91 -7.87
CA PRO A 102 -18.44 -11.08 -6.69
C PRO A 102 -17.36 -11.47 -5.65
N PRO A 103 -16.91 -10.55 -4.78
CA PRO A 103 -15.85 -10.83 -3.80
C PRO A 103 -16.13 -12.00 -2.83
N SER A 104 -17.40 -12.41 -2.70
CA SER A 104 -17.81 -13.57 -1.90
C SER A 104 -17.35 -14.91 -2.48
N VAL A 105 -17.13 -15.01 -3.79
CA VAL A 105 -16.64 -16.23 -4.45
C VAL A 105 -15.12 -16.24 -4.40
N LYS A 106 -14.52 -17.26 -3.76
CA LYS A 106 -13.07 -17.29 -3.48
C LYS A 106 -12.23 -18.12 -4.43
N GLN A 107 -12.85 -18.96 -5.26
CA GLN A 107 -12.14 -19.87 -6.17
C GLN A 107 -12.78 -19.86 -7.57
N PRO A 108 -11.99 -20.11 -8.63
CA PRO A 108 -12.52 -20.32 -9.97
C PRO A 108 -13.45 -21.54 -10.03
N ASP A 109 -14.54 -21.42 -10.79
CA ASP A 109 -15.55 -22.47 -11.00
C ASP A 109 -15.34 -23.27 -12.31
N GLY A 110 -14.22 -23.03 -13.01
CA GLY A 110 -13.89 -23.68 -14.28
C GLY A 110 -14.62 -23.13 -15.51
N GLN A 111 -15.50 -22.12 -15.34
CA GLN A 111 -16.27 -21.52 -16.44
C GLN A 111 -15.36 -20.91 -17.52
N LEU A 112 -14.31 -20.20 -17.10
CA LEU A 112 -13.33 -19.60 -18.00
C LEU A 112 -12.64 -20.66 -18.88
N ALA A 113 -12.29 -21.82 -18.32
CA ALA A 113 -11.62 -22.88 -19.08
C ALA A 113 -12.48 -23.40 -20.24
N SER A 114 -13.80 -23.45 -20.04
CA SER A 114 -14.75 -23.81 -21.10
C SER A 114 -14.76 -22.75 -22.22
N TYR A 115 -14.71 -21.46 -21.88
CA TYR A 115 -14.65 -20.39 -22.87
C TYR A 115 -13.32 -20.37 -23.64
N LEU A 116 -12.19 -20.56 -22.96
CA LEU A 116 -10.88 -20.64 -23.61
C LEU A 116 -10.80 -21.84 -24.58
N SER A 117 -11.47 -22.94 -24.26
CA SER A 117 -11.51 -24.12 -25.13
C SER A 117 -12.37 -23.90 -26.38
N ALA A 118 -13.49 -23.16 -26.26
CA ALA A 118 -14.46 -22.95 -27.33
C ALA A 118 -14.14 -21.77 -28.27
N THR A 119 -13.10 -20.99 -27.99
CA THR A 119 -12.78 -19.76 -28.73
C THR A 119 -11.33 -19.74 -29.23
N SER A 120 -11.00 -18.73 -30.04
CA SER A 120 -9.62 -18.44 -30.47
C SER A 120 -8.74 -17.83 -29.37
N ALA A 121 -9.31 -17.55 -28.19
CA ALA A 121 -8.59 -16.88 -27.11
C ALA A 121 -7.30 -17.61 -26.76
N GLN A 122 -6.22 -16.84 -26.66
CA GLN A 122 -4.89 -17.36 -26.32
C GLN A 122 -4.70 -17.55 -24.82
N GLY A 123 -5.64 -17.05 -24.01
CA GLY A 123 -5.61 -17.10 -22.56
C GLY A 123 -6.65 -16.15 -21.98
N GLY A 124 -6.57 -15.95 -20.67
CA GLY A 124 -7.55 -15.16 -19.97
C GLY A 124 -7.25 -14.98 -18.49
N PHE A 125 -8.21 -14.40 -17.78
CA PHE A 125 -8.10 -14.19 -16.34
C PHE A 125 -9.44 -14.43 -15.64
N TRP A 126 -9.36 -14.88 -14.40
CA TRP A 126 -10.48 -14.93 -13.48
C TRP A 126 -10.21 -13.96 -12.33
N THR A 127 -11.19 -13.14 -11.93
CA THR A 127 -11.01 -12.25 -10.77
C THR A 127 -12.29 -12.00 -9.99
N ASN A 128 -12.12 -11.81 -8.68
CA ASN A 128 -13.16 -11.37 -7.75
C ASN A 128 -12.76 -10.05 -7.04
N ASP A 129 -11.87 -9.26 -7.67
CA ASP A 129 -11.17 -8.09 -7.11
C ASP A 129 -10.00 -8.46 -6.16
N ASP A 130 -10.28 -9.24 -5.12
CA ASP A 130 -9.31 -9.63 -4.06
C ASP A 130 -8.24 -10.61 -4.53
N THR A 131 -8.57 -11.43 -5.54
CA THR A 131 -7.74 -12.44 -6.16
C THR A 131 -7.86 -12.29 -7.68
N ILE A 132 -6.76 -12.52 -8.38
CA ILE A 132 -6.76 -12.69 -9.83
C ILE A 132 -5.91 -13.90 -10.18
N VAL A 133 -6.40 -14.73 -11.09
CA VAL A 133 -5.67 -15.88 -11.62
C VAL A 133 -5.61 -15.72 -13.13
N PHE A 134 -4.43 -15.87 -13.71
CA PHE A 134 -4.23 -15.76 -15.14
C PHE A 134 -3.99 -17.13 -15.73
N TYR A 135 -4.45 -17.32 -16.97
CA TYR A 135 -4.34 -18.57 -17.70
C TYR A 135 -3.83 -18.30 -19.11
N ARG A 136 -2.99 -19.20 -19.62
CA ARG A 136 -2.56 -19.23 -21.03
C ARG A 136 -2.97 -20.56 -21.64
N LYS A 137 -3.46 -20.50 -22.88
CA LYS A 137 -3.71 -21.67 -23.71
C LYS A 137 -2.42 -22.02 -24.46
N ASN A 138 -1.91 -23.22 -24.22
CA ASN A 138 -0.73 -23.72 -24.89
C ASN A 138 -1.02 -23.92 -26.39
N PRO A 139 -0.27 -23.26 -27.31
CA PRO A 139 -0.56 -23.35 -28.75
C PRO A 139 -0.42 -24.75 -29.34
N GLY A 140 0.39 -25.63 -28.73
CA GLY A 140 0.63 -26.99 -29.23
C GLY A 140 -0.35 -28.02 -28.68
N SER A 141 -0.62 -27.98 -27.37
CA SER A 141 -1.45 -28.99 -26.69
C SER A 141 -2.89 -28.56 -26.47
N ASN A 142 -3.22 -27.28 -26.66
CA ASN A 142 -4.46 -26.63 -26.19
C ASN A 142 -4.70 -26.75 -24.67
N ALA A 143 -3.70 -27.20 -23.89
CA ALA A 143 -3.80 -27.23 -22.44
C ALA A 143 -3.92 -25.80 -21.90
N ILE A 144 -4.70 -25.64 -20.84
CA ILE A 144 -4.87 -24.36 -20.16
C ILE A 144 -4.01 -24.41 -18.90
N GLU A 145 -3.03 -23.55 -18.83
CA GLU A 145 -2.01 -23.52 -17.77
C GLU A 145 -2.10 -22.20 -17.01
N GLU A 146 -1.86 -22.22 -15.70
CA GLU A 146 -1.73 -20.99 -14.92
C GLU A 146 -0.52 -20.17 -15.40
N TRP A 147 -0.66 -18.85 -15.39
CA TRP A 147 0.34 -17.93 -15.93
C TRP A 147 0.59 -16.75 -14.96
N PRO A 148 1.77 -16.10 -14.98
CA PRO A 148 2.05 -14.96 -14.11
C PRO A 148 1.28 -13.66 -14.45
N GLY A 149 0.57 -13.58 -15.58
CA GLY A 149 -0.09 -12.35 -16.01
C GLY A 149 -0.73 -12.44 -17.38
N ILE A 150 -1.17 -11.29 -17.91
CA ILE A 150 -1.56 -11.10 -19.31
C ILE A 150 -0.62 -10.10 -20.00
N PRO A 151 -0.42 -10.19 -21.33
CA PRO A 151 0.42 -9.22 -22.03
C PRO A 151 -0.25 -7.85 -22.07
N LYS A 152 0.56 -6.79 -22.22
CA LYS A 152 0.06 -5.48 -22.65
C LYS A 152 -0.40 -5.55 -24.10
N SER A 153 -1.27 -4.63 -24.48
CA SER A 153 -1.69 -4.46 -25.87
C SER A 153 -0.49 -4.38 -26.81
N GLY A 154 -0.49 -5.22 -27.84
CA GLY A 154 0.58 -5.31 -28.84
C GLY A 154 1.82 -6.11 -28.44
N LEU A 155 1.91 -6.64 -27.20
CA LEU A 155 3.02 -7.48 -26.76
C LEU A 155 2.66 -8.97 -26.80
N ALA A 156 3.69 -9.81 -26.95
CA ALA A 156 3.55 -11.26 -26.90
C ALA A 156 3.54 -11.79 -25.47
N TRP A 157 2.90 -12.94 -25.24
CA TRP A 157 2.86 -13.60 -23.93
C TRP A 157 4.24 -13.86 -23.31
N ASP A 158 5.25 -14.14 -24.14
CA ASP A 158 6.61 -14.46 -23.68
C ASP A 158 7.38 -13.21 -23.20
N SER A 159 6.80 -12.00 -23.35
CA SER A 159 7.35 -10.76 -22.81
C SER A 159 7.04 -10.58 -21.32
N ILE A 160 6.13 -11.37 -20.76
CA ILE A 160 5.75 -11.26 -19.35
C ILE A 160 6.96 -11.61 -18.48
N GLY A 161 7.34 -10.66 -17.61
CA GLY A 161 8.53 -10.78 -16.78
C GLY A 161 9.83 -10.45 -17.51
N LYS A 162 9.77 -9.88 -18.73
CA LYS A 162 10.95 -9.38 -19.46
C LYS A 162 10.81 -7.90 -19.77
N PHE A 163 10.25 -7.16 -18.83
CA PHE A 163 10.02 -5.72 -18.97
C PHE A 163 11.33 -4.96 -18.83
N ARG A 164 11.53 -3.96 -19.69
CA ARG A 164 12.44 -2.87 -19.40
C ARG A 164 11.79 -1.88 -18.45
N LYS A 165 12.59 -1.12 -17.69
CA LYS A 165 12.09 -0.13 -16.73
C LYS A 165 11.17 0.90 -17.37
N LYS A 166 11.52 1.38 -18.57
CA LYS A 166 10.68 2.30 -19.36
C LYS A 166 9.33 1.73 -19.80
N GLU A 167 9.19 0.40 -19.76
CA GLU A 167 7.97 -0.31 -20.14
C GLU A 167 7.09 -0.59 -18.92
N LEU A 168 7.49 -0.20 -17.70
CA LEU A 168 6.67 -0.33 -16.51
C LEU A 168 5.44 0.60 -16.55
N ILE A 169 4.35 0.15 -15.95
CA ILE A 169 3.08 0.88 -15.85
C ILE A 169 3.19 1.87 -14.70
N LYS A 170 2.96 3.15 -14.95
CA LYS A 170 2.74 4.11 -13.87
C LYS A 170 1.38 3.82 -13.23
N PRO A 171 1.32 3.36 -11.97
CA PRO A 171 0.07 2.95 -11.37
C PRO A 171 -0.81 4.16 -11.09
N ILE A 172 -2.12 4.00 -11.30
CA ILE A 172 -3.13 4.96 -10.83
C ILE A 172 -3.45 4.68 -9.36
N ASP A 173 -3.54 3.40 -8.99
CA ASP A 173 -3.68 2.92 -7.62
C ASP A 173 -2.92 1.59 -7.45
N LEU A 174 -2.35 1.37 -6.27
CA LEU A 174 -1.68 0.12 -5.90
C LEU A 174 -2.43 -0.66 -4.82
N LYS A 175 -3.53 -0.13 -4.27
CA LYS A 175 -4.25 -0.78 -3.17
C LYS A 175 -4.70 -2.19 -3.51
N VAL A 176 -5.26 -2.40 -4.70
CA VAL A 176 -5.73 -3.72 -5.13
C VAL A 176 -4.56 -4.70 -5.30
N ALA A 177 -3.46 -4.24 -5.90
CA ALA A 177 -2.25 -5.05 -6.05
C ALA A 177 -1.69 -5.44 -4.67
N PHE A 178 -1.59 -4.50 -3.73
CA PHE A 178 -1.05 -4.76 -2.39
C PHE A 178 -1.96 -5.70 -1.58
N ARG A 179 -3.29 -5.55 -1.71
CA ARG A 179 -4.25 -6.50 -1.13
C ARG A 179 -4.04 -7.91 -1.65
N ARG A 180 -3.89 -8.07 -2.97
CA ARG A 180 -3.63 -9.36 -3.61
C ARG A 180 -2.31 -9.97 -3.12
N CYS A 181 -1.26 -9.16 -3.00
CA CYS A 181 0.02 -9.60 -2.45
C CYS A 181 -0.09 -10.04 -0.98
N HIS A 182 -0.80 -9.28 -0.15
CA HIS A 182 -1.05 -9.64 1.24
C HIS A 182 -1.81 -10.98 1.35
N ASN A 183 -2.89 -11.13 0.55
CA ASN A 183 -3.68 -12.36 0.51
C ASN A 183 -2.85 -13.57 0.03
N ALA A 184 -1.94 -13.37 -0.93
CA ALA A 184 -1.04 -14.42 -1.42
C ALA A 184 -0.01 -14.85 -0.35
N MET A 185 0.41 -13.93 0.52
CA MET A 185 1.35 -14.23 1.61
C MET A 185 0.68 -14.77 2.87
N TYR A 186 -0.64 -14.58 3.01
CA TYR A 186 -1.38 -15.04 4.17
C TYR A 186 -1.30 -16.56 4.37
N ARG A 187 -1.00 -16.98 5.60
CA ARG A 187 -0.98 -18.38 6.04
C ARG A 187 -1.63 -18.49 7.40
N ALA A 188 -2.39 -19.57 7.61
CA ALA A 188 -2.89 -19.90 8.93
C ALA A 188 -1.71 -20.11 9.91
N GLY A 189 -1.70 -19.38 11.02
CA GLY A 189 -0.68 -19.49 12.06
C GLY A 189 0.52 -18.54 11.94
N ILE A 190 0.58 -17.68 10.92
CA ILE A 190 1.58 -16.59 10.86
C ILE A 190 0.96 -15.30 11.37
N ASP A 191 1.75 -14.53 12.12
CA ASP A 191 1.36 -13.21 12.60
C ASP A 191 1.16 -12.25 11.41
N SER A 192 0.02 -11.55 11.40
CA SER A 192 -0.32 -10.50 10.43
C SER A 192 0.78 -9.44 10.36
N GLU A 193 1.46 -9.18 11.49
CA GLU A 193 2.58 -8.24 11.56
C GLU A 193 3.80 -8.71 10.75
N ASP A 194 4.09 -10.01 10.75
CA ASP A 194 5.24 -10.56 10.02
C ASP A 194 5.00 -10.53 8.51
N ILE A 195 3.76 -10.79 8.07
CA ILE A 195 3.34 -10.64 6.67
C ILE A 195 3.48 -9.19 6.21
N ALA A 196 3.07 -8.24 7.06
CA ALA A 196 3.20 -6.83 6.77
C ALA A 196 4.68 -6.42 6.61
N LEU A 197 5.58 -6.94 7.46
CA LEU A 197 7.02 -6.70 7.33
C LEU A 197 7.61 -7.32 6.06
N ASP A 198 7.18 -8.52 5.67
CA ASP A 198 7.62 -9.11 4.39
C ASP A 198 7.16 -8.30 3.19
N MET A 199 5.93 -7.78 3.20
CA MET A 199 5.48 -6.80 2.19
C MET A 199 6.42 -5.60 2.10
N VAL A 200 6.82 -5.01 3.24
CA VAL A 200 7.78 -3.89 3.27
C VAL A 200 9.08 -4.25 2.57
N ARG A 201 9.64 -5.43 2.90
CA ARG A 201 10.92 -5.90 2.33
C ARG A 201 10.83 -6.09 0.82
N VAL A 202 9.71 -6.66 0.33
CA VAL A 202 9.47 -6.86 -1.10
C VAL A 202 9.32 -5.51 -1.83
N ILE A 203 8.59 -4.56 -1.25
CA ILE A 203 8.42 -3.21 -1.82
C ILE A 203 9.78 -2.52 -1.93
N LEU A 204 10.61 -2.58 -0.89
CA LEU A 204 11.96 -1.99 -0.91
C LEU A 204 12.88 -2.69 -1.92
N ALA A 205 12.80 -4.02 -2.05
CA ALA A 205 13.54 -4.77 -3.06
C ALA A 205 13.20 -4.30 -4.48
N LYS A 206 11.92 -4.01 -4.74
CA LYS A 206 11.47 -3.45 -6.02
C LYS A 206 11.98 -2.04 -6.27
N VAL A 207 11.92 -1.17 -5.26
CA VAL A 207 12.48 0.19 -5.36
C VAL A 207 13.99 0.16 -5.61
N GLU A 208 14.71 -0.77 -4.97
CA GLU A 208 16.14 -0.98 -5.20
C GLU A 208 16.44 -1.41 -6.64
N ASP A 209 15.67 -2.35 -7.18
CA ASP A 209 15.80 -2.77 -8.58
C ASP A 209 15.59 -1.59 -9.54
N GLU A 210 14.49 -0.85 -9.37
CA GLU A 210 14.16 0.30 -10.22
C GLU A 210 15.22 1.41 -10.12
N SER A 211 15.83 1.59 -8.94
CA SER A 211 16.87 2.61 -8.70
C SER A 211 18.22 2.28 -9.36
N SER A 212 18.44 1.03 -9.78
CA SER A 212 19.69 0.63 -10.43
C SER A 212 19.85 1.28 -11.82
N SER A 213 21.08 1.33 -12.34
CA SER A 213 21.34 1.85 -13.69
C SER A 213 20.97 0.87 -14.81
N ASN A 214 20.54 -0.35 -14.49
CA ASN A 214 20.17 -1.37 -15.47
C ASN A 214 18.87 -0.99 -16.18
N ASP A 215 18.77 -1.24 -17.49
CA ASP A 215 17.53 -1.02 -18.26
C ASP A 215 16.51 -2.14 -18.05
N THR A 216 16.97 -3.35 -17.74
CA THR A 216 16.14 -4.50 -17.38
C THR A 216 15.81 -4.51 -15.90
N CYS A 217 14.66 -5.07 -15.55
CA CYS A 217 14.26 -5.28 -14.16
C CYS A 217 14.78 -6.65 -13.68
N ASP A 218 15.44 -6.71 -12.52
CA ASP A 218 15.72 -7.95 -11.80
C ASP A 218 14.52 -8.39 -10.92
N PHE A 219 13.67 -7.44 -10.55
CA PHE A 219 12.38 -7.71 -9.90
C PHE A 219 11.37 -8.22 -10.93
N HIS A 220 11.46 -9.50 -11.26
CA HIS A 220 10.55 -10.14 -12.20
C HIS A 220 10.48 -11.65 -11.98
N ILE A 221 9.41 -12.25 -12.49
CA ILE A 221 9.30 -13.67 -12.73
C ILE A 221 8.71 -13.89 -14.14
N THR A 222 9.43 -14.66 -14.95
CA THR A 222 8.94 -15.10 -16.25
C THR A 222 8.04 -16.32 -16.09
N ALA A 223 7.29 -16.67 -17.12
CA ALA A 223 6.42 -17.84 -17.05
C ALA A 223 7.18 -19.17 -16.93
N ASP A 224 8.32 -19.31 -17.62
CA ASP A 224 9.19 -20.49 -17.51
C ASP A 224 9.77 -20.62 -16.08
N GLU A 225 10.04 -19.48 -15.43
CA GLU A 225 10.42 -19.46 -14.02
C GLU A 225 9.23 -19.80 -13.11
N TYR A 226 8.03 -19.32 -13.42
CA TYR A 226 6.84 -19.55 -12.60
C TYR A 226 6.43 -21.03 -12.57
N SER A 227 6.54 -21.75 -13.68
CA SER A 227 5.99 -23.10 -13.82
C SER A 227 6.82 -24.21 -13.17
N ALA A 228 8.13 -24.03 -12.98
CA ALA A 228 9.01 -25.08 -12.44
C ALA A 228 9.63 -24.71 -11.09
N PRO A 229 9.58 -25.59 -10.06
CA PRO A 229 10.08 -25.26 -8.71
C PRO A 229 11.53 -24.75 -8.66
N ARG A 230 12.40 -25.31 -9.49
CA ARG A 230 13.83 -24.94 -9.52
C ARG A 230 14.04 -23.52 -10.05
N THR A 231 13.41 -23.17 -11.18
CA THR A 231 13.55 -21.85 -11.81
C THR A 231 12.77 -20.79 -11.02
N LYS A 232 11.63 -21.16 -10.42
CA LYS A 232 10.89 -20.32 -9.47
C LYS A 232 11.76 -19.89 -8.30
N LYS A 233 12.45 -20.85 -7.68
CA LYS A 233 13.39 -20.57 -6.60
C LYS A 233 14.49 -19.61 -7.02
N GLN A 234 15.02 -19.74 -8.24
CA GLN A 234 16.03 -18.82 -8.77
C GLN A 234 15.49 -17.39 -8.93
N ALA A 235 14.28 -17.23 -9.46
CA ALA A 235 13.62 -15.93 -9.56
C ALA A 235 13.35 -15.30 -8.19
N CYS A 236 12.88 -16.10 -7.23
CA CYS A 236 12.65 -15.65 -5.86
C CYS A 236 13.95 -15.24 -5.16
N GLU A 237 15.04 -15.98 -5.39
CA GLU A 237 16.36 -15.66 -4.86
C GLU A 237 16.92 -14.35 -5.40
N ARG A 238 16.67 -14.04 -6.68
CA ARG A 238 17.01 -12.74 -7.29
C ARG A 238 16.32 -11.58 -6.54
N VAL A 239 15.05 -11.74 -6.19
CA VAL A 239 14.30 -10.75 -5.39
C VAL A 239 14.82 -10.64 -3.95
N ARG A 240 15.17 -11.76 -3.31
CA ARG A 240 15.80 -11.74 -1.97
C ARG A 240 17.17 -11.06 -1.99
N ALA A 241 17.95 -11.26 -3.05
CA ALA A 241 19.24 -10.59 -3.22
C ALA A 241 19.09 -9.06 -3.30
N LEU A 242 18.06 -8.56 -3.99
CA LEU A 242 17.73 -7.12 -4.01
C LEU A 242 17.45 -6.60 -2.59
N PHE A 243 16.65 -7.32 -1.79
CA PHE A 243 16.45 -6.92 -0.40
C PHE A 243 17.73 -6.97 0.43
N ARG A 244 18.60 -7.96 0.21
CA ARG A 244 19.91 -8.02 0.90
C ARG A 244 20.79 -6.81 0.56
N THR A 245 20.70 -6.26 -0.66
CA THR A 245 21.33 -4.99 -1.02
C THR A 245 20.76 -3.83 -0.21
N VAL A 246 19.43 -3.71 -0.11
CA VAL A 246 18.76 -2.70 0.73
C VAL A 246 19.22 -2.79 2.19
N ARG A 247 19.20 -4.01 2.75
CA ARG A 247 19.66 -4.30 4.12
C ARG A 247 21.10 -3.86 4.36
N GLY A 248 21.97 -4.06 3.36
CA GLY A 248 23.36 -3.61 3.41
C GLY A 248 23.52 -2.09 3.40
N LYS A 249 22.65 -1.37 2.67
CA LYS A 249 22.63 0.10 2.63
C LYS A 249 22.08 0.73 3.92
N TYR A 250 21.05 0.13 4.50
CA TYR A 250 20.28 0.70 5.62
C TYR A 250 20.40 -0.15 6.90
N ARG A 251 21.64 -0.31 7.39
CA ARG A 251 21.97 -1.15 8.57
C ARG A 251 21.43 -0.61 9.90
N ASP A 252 21.02 0.65 9.95
CA ASP A 252 20.36 1.26 11.11
C ASP A 252 18.83 0.99 11.13
N VAL A 253 18.29 0.43 10.04
CA VAL A 253 16.87 0.07 9.87
C VAL A 253 16.67 -1.45 9.96
N PHE A 254 17.55 -2.22 9.30
CA PHE A 254 17.43 -3.68 9.18
C PHE A 254 18.62 -4.40 9.83
N SER A 255 18.35 -5.49 10.56
CA SER A 255 19.41 -6.36 11.08
C SER A 255 20.04 -7.21 9.98
N GLU A 256 21.24 -7.74 10.22
CA GLU A 256 21.97 -8.57 9.24
C GLU A 256 21.30 -9.90 8.90
N THR A 257 20.42 -10.39 9.77
CA THR A 257 19.72 -11.67 9.62
C THR A 257 18.32 -11.52 9.02
N GLU A 258 17.85 -10.29 8.81
CA GLU A 258 16.53 -10.07 8.22
C GLU A 258 16.50 -10.47 6.75
N GLU A 259 15.48 -11.22 6.38
CA GLU A 259 15.24 -11.73 5.03
C GLU A 259 13.72 -11.67 4.74
N ILE A 260 13.34 -11.80 3.47
CA ILE A 260 11.94 -12.05 3.10
C ILE A 260 11.62 -13.51 3.45
N THR A 261 10.66 -13.72 4.36
CA THR A 261 10.32 -15.05 4.90
C THR A 261 9.21 -15.79 4.14
N ALA A 262 8.53 -15.09 3.23
CA ALA A 262 7.58 -15.67 2.29
C ALA A 262 8.22 -16.85 1.52
N SER A 263 7.45 -17.93 1.33
CA SER A 263 7.91 -19.08 0.54
C SER A 263 8.07 -18.70 -0.93
N ASP A 264 8.78 -19.52 -1.71
CA ASP A 264 8.98 -19.26 -3.14
C ASP A 264 7.66 -19.21 -3.92
N ASP A 265 6.67 -20.02 -3.55
CA ASP A 265 5.34 -19.98 -4.19
C ASP A 265 4.61 -18.65 -3.90
N GLN A 266 4.69 -18.17 -2.66
CA GLN A 266 4.06 -16.92 -2.28
C GLN A 266 4.77 -15.72 -2.90
N LEU A 267 6.10 -15.70 -2.83
CA LEU A 267 6.90 -14.62 -3.38
C LEU A 267 6.76 -14.55 -4.91
N ALA A 268 6.69 -15.69 -5.61
CA ALA A 268 6.43 -15.74 -7.04
C ALA A 268 5.11 -15.04 -7.43
N ILE A 269 4.03 -15.28 -6.68
CA ILE A 269 2.73 -14.63 -6.88
C ILE A 269 2.81 -13.12 -6.60
N VAL A 270 3.50 -12.74 -5.53
CA VAL A 270 3.67 -11.31 -5.17
C VAL A 270 4.46 -10.58 -6.25
N VAL A 271 5.55 -11.18 -6.73
CA VAL A 271 6.39 -10.62 -7.80
C VAL A 271 5.58 -10.47 -9.08
N SER A 272 4.77 -11.47 -9.44
CA SER A 272 3.95 -11.41 -10.66
C SER A 272 2.93 -10.27 -10.63
N TYR A 273 2.36 -9.95 -9.46
CA TYR A 273 1.45 -8.80 -9.30
C TYR A 273 2.15 -7.45 -9.34
N LEU A 274 3.39 -7.34 -8.84
CA LEU A 274 4.08 -6.05 -8.71
C LEU A 274 5.01 -5.72 -9.89
N GLN A 275 5.54 -6.73 -10.58
CA GLN A 275 6.47 -6.54 -11.71
C GLN A 275 5.96 -5.67 -12.87
N PRO A 276 4.65 -5.54 -13.17
CA PRO A 276 4.21 -4.67 -14.26
C PRO A 276 4.30 -3.18 -13.93
N TYR A 277 4.31 -2.80 -12.66
CA TYR A 277 4.20 -1.40 -12.22
C TYR A 277 5.57 -0.79 -11.95
N THR A 278 5.72 0.52 -12.12
CA THR A 278 6.86 1.27 -11.57
C THR A 278 6.48 1.83 -10.22
N PHE A 279 7.42 1.79 -9.28
CA PHE A 279 7.30 2.43 -7.97
C PHE A 279 8.03 3.77 -7.92
N ILE A 280 9.16 3.95 -8.61
CA ILE A 280 9.90 5.22 -8.55
C ILE A 280 9.15 6.36 -9.26
N ASP A 281 8.54 6.08 -10.41
CA ASP A 281 7.80 7.09 -11.18
C ASP A 281 6.33 7.20 -10.75
N ALA A 282 5.89 6.36 -9.81
CA ALA A 282 4.57 6.43 -9.23
C ALA A 282 4.43 7.72 -8.41
N PRO A 283 3.25 8.35 -8.43
CA PRO A 283 2.98 9.43 -7.50
C PRO A 283 3.16 8.94 -6.05
N TYR A 284 3.84 9.74 -5.23
CA TYR A 284 4.21 9.36 -3.86
C TYR A 284 2.98 8.94 -3.02
N ASP A 285 1.88 9.65 -3.21
CA ASP A 285 0.58 9.36 -2.59
C ASP A 285 0.05 7.98 -2.94
N VAL A 286 0.31 7.44 -4.14
CA VAL A 286 -0.15 6.10 -4.54
C VAL A 286 0.54 5.01 -3.72
N ILE A 287 1.88 5.04 -3.62
CA ILE A 287 2.65 4.05 -2.85
C ILE A 287 2.41 4.22 -1.36
N GLY A 288 2.51 5.45 -0.85
CA GLY A 288 2.31 5.72 0.56
C GLY A 288 0.91 5.30 1.02
N THR A 289 -0.12 5.58 0.22
CA THR A 289 -1.50 5.21 0.58
C THR A 289 -1.68 3.69 0.57
N ALA A 290 -1.17 2.99 -0.44
CA ALA A 290 -1.23 1.53 -0.46
C ALA A 290 -0.44 0.93 0.72
N TYR A 291 0.74 1.45 1.03
CA TYR A 291 1.55 1.03 2.16
C TYR A 291 0.81 1.20 3.50
N GLU A 292 0.26 2.38 3.78
CA GLU A 292 -0.46 2.60 5.05
C GLU A 292 -1.77 1.79 5.14
N THR A 293 -2.51 1.69 4.03
CA THR A 293 -3.79 0.96 4.02
C THR A 293 -3.59 -0.51 4.35
N TYR A 294 -2.49 -1.13 3.89
CA TYR A 294 -2.26 -2.56 4.08
C TYR A 294 -1.20 -2.85 5.14
N VAL A 295 -0.01 -2.27 5.08
CA VAL A 295 1.06 -2.58 6.05
C VAL A 295 0.69 -2.03 7.42
N ALA A 296 0.36 -0.73 7.54
CA ALA A 296 0.07 -0.14 8.84
C ALA A 296 -1.21 -0.70 9.45
N ALA A 297 -2.27 -0.92 8.67
CA ALA A 297 -3.51 -1.48 9.19
C ALA A 297 -3.35 -2.91 9.76
N HIS A 298 -2.47 -3.73 9.19
CA HIS A 298 -2.23 -5.11 9.64
C HIS A 298 -1.20 -5.21 10.79
N LEU A 299 -0.53 -4.10 11.11
CA LEU A 299 0.30 -3.93 12.30
C LEU A 299 -0.51 -3.46 13.52
N LYS A 300 -1.84 -3.33 13.39
CA LYS A 300 -2.75 -3.07 14.50
C LYS A 300 -2.86 -4.32 15.37
N GLY A 301 -1.94 -4.48 16.33
CA GLY A 301 -2.09 -5.46 17.40
C GLY A 301 -3.26 -5.10 18.34
N GLU A 302 -3.63 -6.04 19.23
CA GLU A 302 -4.75 -5.96 20.20
C GLU A 302 -4.65 -4.81 21.23
N ARG A 303 -3.58 -3.98 21.20
CA ARG A 303 -3.22 -3.02 22.26
C ARG A 303 -3.83 -1.61 22.15
N GLY A 304 -4.94 -1.44 21.44
CA GLY A 304 -5.59 -0.13 21.30
C GLY A 304 -4.73 0.90 20.55
N GLN A 305 -3.90 0.43 19.61
CA GLN A 305 -3.10 1.27 18.73
C GLN A 305 -3.98 1.79 17.59
N TYR A 306 -4.29 3.08 17.59
CA TYR A 306 -5.08 3.73 16.55
C TYR A 306 -4.19 4.59 15.66
N PHE A 307 -4.00 4.17 14.41
CA PHE A 307 -3.40 5.05 13.41
C PHE A 307 -4.35 6.18 13.09
N THR A 308 -3.83 7.40 13.05
CA THR A 308 -4.57 8.59 12.62
C THR A 308 -5.01 8.41 11.17
N ASN A 309 -6.28 8.67 10.89
CA ASN A 309 -6.79 8.63 9.52
C ASN A 309 -6.00 9.63 8.65
N ARG A 310 -5.58 9.22 7.44
CA ARG A 310 -4.82 10.06 6.50
C ARG A 310 -5.48 11.40 6.20
N LEU A 311 -6.81 11.47 6.14
CA LEU A 311 -7.54 12.70 5.93
C LEU A 311 -7.33 13.67 7.09
N VAL A 312 -7.33 13.15 8.33
CA VAL A 312 -7.06 13.94 9.54
C VAL A 312 -5.59 14.39 9.56
N VAL A 313 -4.66 13.48 9.24
CA VAL A 313 -3.23 13.82 9.14
C VAL A 313 -3.01 14.95 8.11
N SER A 314 -3.56 14.78 6.90
CA SER A 314 -3.41 15.75 5.81
C SER A 314 -4.02 17.10 6.18
N MET A 315 -5.23 17.10 6.75
CA MET A 315 -5.89 18.30 7.24
C MET A 315 -5.03 19.03 8.29
N MET A 316 -4.51 18.30 9.29
CA MET A 316 -3.68 18.90 10.34
C MET A 316 -2.37 19.49 9.79
N VAL A 317 -1.71 18.79 8.85
CA VAL A 317 -0.50 19.30 8.19
C VAL A 317 -0.82 20.55 7.36
N GLU A 318 -1.91 20.54 6.60
CA GLU A 318 -2.34 21.69 5.80
C GLU A 318 -2.74 22.90 6.65
N MET A 319 -3.30 22.67 7.85
CA MET A 319 -3.60 23.73 8.81
C MET A 319 -2.33 24.29 9.45
N ALA A 320 -1.40 23.41 9.84
CA ALA A 320 -0.13 23.80 10.43
C ALA A 320 0.80 24.53 9.45
N LYS A 321 0.67 24.25 8.15
CA LYS A 321 1.43 24.86 7.04
C LYS A 321 2.94 24.89 7.29
N PRO A 322 3.59 23.72 7.50
CA PRO A 322 5.03 23.69 7.73
C PRO A 322 5.81 24.38 6.61
N THR A 323 7.01 24.81 6.97
CA THR A 323 8.02 25.45 6.12
C THR A 323 9.29 24.62 6.08
N ASP A 324 10.16 24.89 5.11
CA ASP A 324 11.47 24.27 4.94
C ASP A 324 12.47 24.57 6.06
N LYS A 325 12.13 25.52 6.95
CA LYS A 325 12.91 25.89 8.13
C LYS A 325 12.45 25.17 9.40
N ASP A 326 11.30 24.50 9.36
CA ASP A 326 10.75 23.89 10.56
C ASP A 326 11.50 22.63 10.95
N VAL A 327 11.72 22.49 12.26
CA VAL A 327 12.11 21.23 12.88
C VAL A 327 10.83 20.57 13.36
N ILE A 328 10.42 19.50 12.68
CA ILE A 328 9.14 18.84 12.87
C ILE A 328 9.34 17.59 13.73
N LEU A 329 8.61 17.50 14.84
CA LEU A 329 8.65 16.37 15.76
C LEU A 329 7.27 15.71 15.89
N ASP A 330 7.24 14.38 15.81
CA ASP A 330 6.14 13.55 16.27
C ASP A 330 6.62 12.64 17.43
N PRO A 331 6.32 12.98 18.71
CA PRO A 331 6.76 12.21 19.87
C PRO A 331 5.99 10.88 20.06
N ALA A 332 5.03 10.56 19.21
CA ALA A 332 4.27 9.31 19.23
C ALA A 332 3.99 8.84 17.78
N CYS A 333 5.07 8.67 17.01
CA CYS A 333 4.98 8.68 15.56
C CYS A 333 4.32 7.46 14.92
N GLY A 334 4.18 6.34 15.63
CA GLY A 334 3.64 5.11 15.07
C GLY A 334 4.35 4.71 13.78
N SER A 335 3.60 4.62 12.66
CA SER A 335 4.11 4.32 11.31
C SER A 335 4.66 5.53 10.55
N GLY A 336 4.79 6.69 11.19
CA GLY A 336 5.39 7.91 10.62
C GLY A 336 4.44 8.81 9.83
N GLY A 337 3.12 8.62 9.94
CA GLY A 337 2.13 9.31 9.09
C GLY A 337 2.25 10.84 9.07
N PHE A 338 2.42 11.50 10.23
CA PHE A 338 2.59 12.96 10.27
C PHE A 338 3.90 13.44 9.66
N LEU A 339 5.01 12.73 9.88
CA LEU A 339 6.32 13.08 9.32
C LEU A 339 6.29 13.00 7.80
N LEU A 340 5.68 11.94 7.30
CA LEU A 340 5.55 11.65 5.88
C LEU A 340 4.64 12.64 5.15
N ALA A 341 3.47 12.95 5.74
CA ALA A 341 2.57 13.95 5.19
C ALA A 341 3.20 15.36 5.22
N SER A 342 3.95 15.68 6.27
CA SER A 342 4.72 16.93 6.34
C SER A 342 5.79 17.01 5.25
N MET A 343 6.54 15.92 5.05
CA MET A 343 7.54 15.82 3.98
C MET A 343 6.90 16.00 2.59
N ALA A 344 5.81 15.28 2.31
CA ALA A 344 5.09 15.37 1.04
C ALA A 344 4.55 16.79 0.77
N PHE A 345 3.99 17.44 1.79
CA PHE A 345 3.52 18.83 1.70
C PHE A 345 4.66 19.80 1.37
N LEU A 346 5.81 19.65 2.04
CA LEU A 346 6.97 20.49 1.79
C LEU A 346 7.56 20.22 0.40
N PHE A 347 7.69 18.96 -0.02
CA PHE A 347 8.18 18.60 -1.35
C PHE A 347 7.30 19.19 -2.45
N LYS A 348 5.97 19.10 -2.31
CA LYS A 348 5.03 19.75 -3.23
C LYS A 348 5.27 21.25 -3.35
N LYS A 349 5.43 21.96 -2.22
CA LYS A 349 5.77 23.40 -2.24
C LYS A 349 7.11 23.69 -2.91
N VAL A 350 8.11 22.83 -2.71
CA VAL A 350 9.41 22.95 -3.38
C VAL A 350 9.28 22.75 -4.89
N ASP A 351 8.50 21.75 -5.31
CA ASP A 351 8.26 21.45 -6.72
C ASP A 351 7.47 22.54 -7.43
N GLU A 352 6.48 23.14 -6.76
CA GLU A 352 5.71 24.29 -7.25
C GLU A 352 6.52 25.61 -7.24
N SER A 353 7.66 25.64 -6.54
CA SER A 353 8.49 26.85 -6.52
C SER A 353 9.21 27.09 -7.85
N GLY A 354 9.36 28.35 -8.24
CA GLY A 354 10.10 28.77 -9.45
C GLY A 354 11.64 28.60 -9.36
N ARG A 355 12.13 27.78 -8.42
CA ARG A 355 13.56 27.56 -8.20
C ARG A 355 14.16 26.64 -9.28
N ALA A 356 15.47 26.76 -9.51
CA ALA A 356 16.22 25.83 -10.33
C ALA A 356 16.19 24.40 -9.74
N ALA A 357 16.29 23.37 -10.59
CA ALA A 357 16.22 21.96 -10.17
C ALA A 357 17.25 21.61 -9.09
N SER A 358 18.50 22.06 -9.22
CA SER A 358 19.55 21.81 -8.22
C SER A 358 19.23 22.43 -6.85
N ALA A 359 18.58 23.59 -6.82
CA ALA A 359 18.15 24.24 -5.59
C ALA A 359 16.96 23.51 -4.95
N LYS A 360 16.05 22.94 -5.75
CA LYS A 360 14.96 22.09 -5.26
C LYS A 360 15.50 20.83 -4.58
N GLU A 361 16.46 20.15 -5.20
CA GLU A 361 17.08 18.94 -4.64
C GLU A 361 17.82 19.21 -3.33
N LEU A 362 18.59 20.30 -3.25
CA LEU A 362 19.25 20.70 -2.01
C LEU A 362 18.23 20.98 -0.90
N LEU A 363 17.11 21.63 -1.25
CA LEU A 363 16.07 21.96 -0.27
C LEU A 363 15.33 20.72 0.22
N LYS A 364 15.01 19.78 -0.67
CA LYS A 364 14.42 18.48 -0.32
C LYS A 364 15.33 17.70 0.64
N ARG A 365 16.65 17.67 0.37
CA ARG A 365 17.65 17.09 1.29
C ARG A 365 17.63 17.75 2.66
N ASN A 366 17.54 19.07 2.74
CA ASN A 366 17.49 19.77 4.03
C ASN A 366 16.21 19.44 4.81
N ILE A 367 15.06 19.40 4.14
CA ILE A 367 13.75 19.04 4.75
C ILE A 367 13.84 17.66 5.39
N VAL A 368 14.37 16.69 4.66
CA VAL A 368 14.60 15.31 5.11
C VAL A 368 15.36 15.23 6.44
N HIS A 369 16.31 16.14 6.66
CA HIS A 369 17.13 16.19 7.86
C HIS A 369 16.49 16.94 9.04
N ASN A 370 15.25 17.41 8.90
CA ASN A 370 14.53 18.17 9.93
C ASN A 370 13.25 17.46 10.41
N LEU A 371 13.09 16.18 10.11
CA LEU A 371 11.94 15.34 10.51
C LEU A 371 12.35 14.38 11.62
N TYR A 372 11.62 14.39 12.73
CA TYR A 372 11.96 13.62 13.93
C TYR A 372 10.75 12.86 14.48
N GLY A 373 10.96 11.60 14.84
CA GLY A 373 9.90 10.73 15.36
C GLY A 373 10.36 9.91 16.55
N ILE A 374 9.47 9.68 17.51
CA ILE A 374 9.69 8.77 18.63
C ILE A 374 8.53 7.79 18.71
N ASP A 375 8.83 6.49 18.78
CA ASP A 375 7.86 5.47 19.18
C ASP A 375 8.50 4.45 20.12
N THR A 376 7.70 3.85 20.99
CA THR A 376 8.18 2.88 21.98
C THR A 376 8.39 1.49 21.39
N THR A 377 7.65 1.16 20.32
CA THR A 377 7.58 -0.18 19.74
C THR A 377 8.61 -0.35 18.62
N PRO A 378 9.56 -1.30 18.73
CA PRO A 378 10.58 -1.52 17.69
C PRO A 378 10.01 -1.78 16.29
N LYS A 379 8.90 -2.53 16.21
CA LYS A 379 8.23 -2.84 14.93
C LYS A 379 7.67 -1.59 14.26
N LEU A 380 7.01 -0.69 15.00
CA LEU A 380 6.47 0.56 14.46
C LEU A 380 7.58 1.53 14.02
N VAL A 381 8.64 1.67 14.83
CA VAL A 381 9.83 2.45 14.46
C VAL A 381 10.41 1.96 13.13
N LYS A 382 10.53 0.64 12.94
CA LYS A 382 11.01 0.06 11.68
C LYS A 382 10.10 0.38 10.50
N VAL A 383 8.79 0.24 10.70
CA VAL A 383 7.78 0.51 9.66
C VAL A 383 7.76 1.98 9.30
N ALA A 384 7.90 2.89 10.28
CA ALA A 384 8.06 4.32 10.05
C ALA A 384 9.32 4.62 9.27
N LYS A 385 10.48 4.09 9.69
CA LYS A 385 11.75 4.24 8.94
C LYS A 385 11.62 3.76 7.50
N ALA A 386 11.03 2.57 7.27
CA ALA A 386 10.81 2.05 5.93
C ALA A 386 9.85 2.92 5.11
N ASN A 387 8.79 3.44 5.71
CA ASN A 387 7.85 4.36 5.05
C ASN A 387 8.56 5.68 4.65
N MET A 388 9.44 6.19 5.51
CA MET A 388 10.28 7.35 5.22
C MET A 388 11.28 7.06 4.09
N LEU A 389 11.84 5.86 4.01
CA LEU A 389 12.71 5.45 2.89
C LEU A 389 11.94 5.47 1.55
N LEU A 390 10.71 4.95 1.54
CA LEU A 390 9.85 4.97 0.35
C LEU A 390 9.44 6.38 -0.08
N GLY A 391 9.42 7.35 0.84
CA GLY A 391 8.97 8.73 0.59
C GLY A 391 10.01 9.74 0.15
N GLY A 392 11.24 9.31 -0.14
CA GLY A 392 12.33 10.23 -0.50
C GLY A 392 13.37 10.40 0.61
N ASP A 393 13.44 9.41 1.50
CA ASP A 393 14.46 9.22 2.52
C ASP A 393 14.48 10.27 3.64
N GLY A 394 13.85 9.99 4.79
CA GLY A 394 13.88 10.83 6.01
C GLY A 394 13.92 10.03 7.31
N HIS A 395 14.47 8.82 7.23
CA HIS A 395 14.39 7.81 8.30
C HIS A 395 15.32 8.09 9.49
N GLY A 396 16.41 8.85 9.28
CA GLY A 396 17.47 9.04 10.27
C GLY A 396 17.05 9.76 11.55
N GLY A 397 15.96 10.52 11.52
CA GLY A 397 15.40 11.20 12.70
C GLY A 397 14.38 10.37 13.48
N VAL A 398 14.03 9.15 13.04
CA VAL A 398 13.05 8.29 13.73
C VAL A 398 13.78 7.34 14.68
N ILE A 399 13.47 7.42 15.98
CA ILE A 399 14.12 6.63 17.02
C ILE A 399 13.14 5.81 17.85
N ARG A 400 13.65 4.73 18.43
CA ARG A 400 12.96 4.02 19.50
C ARG A 400 13.20 4.73 20.83
N GLY A 401 12.14 5.08 21.53
CA GLY A 401 12.25 5.71 22.85
C GLY A 401 10.90 5.85 23.53
N ASN A 402 10.93 6.16 24.83
CA ASN A 402 9.76 6.65 25.54
C ASN A 402 9.84 8.18 25.55
N SER A 403 8.94 8.84 24.83
CA SER A 403 8.91 10.30 24.73
C SER A 403 8.53 11.02 26.04
N LEU A 404 7.98 10.29 27.02
CA LEU A 404 7.73 10.79 28.37
C LEU A 404 8.93 10.63 29.31
N ALA A 405 9.94 9.86 28.92
CA ALA A 405 11.13 9.70 29.73
C ALA A 405 12.02 10.96 29.65
N GLU A 406 12.96 11.08 30.58
CA GLU A 406 13.96 12.15 30.55
C GLU A 406 14.70 12.19 29.20
N TYR A 407 14.92 13.40 28.67
CA TYR A 407 15.65 13.59 27.41
C TYR A 407 17.04 12.93 27.41
N ALA A 408 17.71 12.82 28.56
CA ALA A 408 18.99 12.16 28.69
C ALA A 408 18.96 10.65 28.35
N LYS A 409 17.77 10.03 28.35
CA LYS A 409 17.57 8.63 27.93
C LYS A 409 17.40 8.48 26.41
N LEU A 410 17.27 9.59 25.68
CA LEU A 410 17.30 9.62 24.21
C LEU A 410 18.75 9.77 23.72
N SER A 411 19.00 9.47 22.45
CA SER A 411 20.35 9.61 21.89
C SER A 411 20.79 11.08 21.85
N ALA A 412 22.07 11.34 22.14
CA ALA A 412 22.61 12.71 22.15
C ALA A 412 22.37 13.44 20.83
N ALA A 413 22.56 12.74 19.70
CA ALA A 413 22.31 13.29 18.37
C ALA A 413 20.84 13.69 18.15
N PHE A 414 19.89 12.92 18.71
CA PHE A 414 18.48 13.28 18.65
C PHE A 414 18.20 14.50 19.53
N VAL A 415 18.69 14.53 20.76
CA VAL A 415 18.48 15.65 21.70
C VAL A 415 19.06 16.97 21.17
N GLU A 416 20.21 16.92 20.50
CA GLU A 416 20.83 18.11 19.91
C GLU A 416 19.91 18.80 18.89
N ARG A 417 19.19 18.01 18.07
CA ARG A 417 18.40 18.51 16.95
C ARG A 417 16.90 18.59 17.23
N ALA A 418 16.37 17.75 18.12
CA ALA A 418 14.94 17.62 18.43
C ALA A 418 14.65 17.53 19.95
N GLY A 419 15.60 17.92 20.79
CA GLY A 419 15.40 18.05 22.24
C GLY A 419 14.58 19.28 22.64
N ARG A 420 14.47 19.52 23.95
CA ARG A 420 13.65 20.61 24.51
C ARG A 420 13.98 21.97 23.86
N GLY A 421 12.95 22.63 23.33
CA GLY A 421 13.05 23.95 22.71
C GLY A 421 13.65 23.97 21.29
N LYS A 422 13.91 22.80 20.68
CA LYS A 422 14.42 22.71 19.30
C LYS A 422 13.31 22.56 18.25
N PRO A 423 12.30 21.69 18.42
CA PRO A 423 11.20 21.60 17.47
C PRO A 423 10.44 22.92 17.37
N SER A 424 10.22 23.41 16.15
CA SER A 424 9.36 24.56 15.88
C SER A 424 7.92 24.16 15.60
N LEU A 425 7.70 22.89 15.23
CA LEU A 425 6.39 22.32 14.99
C LEU A 425 6.31 20.91 15.58
N ILE A 426 5.24 20.64 16.32
CA ILE A 426 4.91 19.31 16.83
C ILE A 426 3.56 18.90 16.23
N LEU A 427 3.54 17.79 15.50
CA LEU A 427 2.34 17.18 14.95
C LEU A 427 2.28 15.74 15.42
N THR A 428 1.25 15.39 16.17
CA THR A 428 1.18 14.09 16.84
C THR A 428 -0.24 13.67 17.17
N ASN A 429 -0.45 12.36 17.24
CA ASN A 429 -1.65 11.75 17.76
C ASN A 429 -1.24 10.71 18.81
N PRO A 430 -1.03 11.14 20.05
CA PRO A 430 -0.55 10.24 21.08
C PRO A 430 -1.66 9.29 21.53
N PRO A 431 -1.33 8.15 22.16
CA PRO A 431 -2.33 7.16 22.60
C PRO A 431 -3.48 7.76 23.45
N PHE A 432 -4.66 7.13 23.44
CA PHE A 432 -5.78 7.53 24.31
C PHE A 432 -5.88 6.55 25.49
N GLY A 433 -5.49 7.00 26.69
CA GLY A 433 -5.27 6.16 27.88
C GLY A 433 -6.54 5.69 28.62
N SER A 434 -7.49 5.05 27.95
CA SER A 434 -8.70 4.53 28.61
C SER A 434 -8.55 3.12 29.22
N GLY A 435 -7.50 2.38 28.86
CA GLY A 435 -7.21 1.04 29.39
C GLY A 435 -6.30 1.05 30.62
N HIS A 436 -6.51 0.10 31.55
CA HIS A 436 -5.67 -0.08 32.76
C HIS A 436 -4.19 -0.42 32.41
N GLU A 437 -3.94 -0.89 31.18
CA GLU A 437 -2.62 -1.20 30.63
C GLU A 437 -1.86 0.02 30.09
N LEU A 438 -2.56 1.08 29.66
CA LEU A 438 -1.95 2.31 29.10
C LEU A 438 -1.67 3.37 30.17
N ARG A 439 -1.98 3.09 31.44
CA ARG A 439 -1.68 4.00 32.54
C ARG A 439 -0.20 3.98 32.88
N ILE A 440 0.42 5.15 32.86
CA ILE A 440 1.78 5.36 33.37
C ILE A 440 1.77 5.12 34.89
N LYS A 441 2.67 4.26 35.38
CA LYS A 441 2.80 3.91 36.80
C LYS A 441 4.15 4.31 37.38
N GLU A 442 5.11 4.58 36.51
CA GLU A 442 6.48 4.93 36.80
C GLU A 442 6.53 6.30 37.49
N ARG A 443 6.96 6.31 38.75
CA ARG A 443 7.00 7.53 39.57
C ARG A 443 7.90 8.60 38.97
N ASP A 444 9.06 8.22 38.45
CA ASP A 444 10.04 9.12 37.83
C ASP A 444 9.45 9.85 36.61
N ILE A 445 8.55 9.18 35.87
CA ILE A 445 7.83 9.82 34.77
C ILE A 445 6.76 10.75 35.34
N LEU A 446 5.89 10.24 36.23
CA LEU A 446 4.77 11.02 36.79
C LEU A 446 5.23 12.30 37.48
N ASP A 447 6.35 12.27 38.21
CA ASP A 447 6.87 13.45 38.92
C ASP A 447 7.33 14.56 37.97
N GLY A 448 7.76 14.19 36.77
CA GLY A 448 8.18 15.12 35.72
C GLY A 448 7.04 15.90 35.06
N PHE A 449 5.78 15.51 35.27
CA PHE A 449 4.62 16.15 34.63
C PHE A 449 3.57 16.60 35.64
N GLN A 450 3.02 17.79 35.42
CA GLN A 450 1.95 18.33 36.26
C GLN A 450 0.71 17.41 36.28
N LEU A 451 0.35 16.81 35.14
CA LEU A 451 -0.74 15.83 35.02
C LEU A 451 -0.43 14.47 35.65
N GLY A 452 0.83 14.20 36.01
CA GLY A 452 1.22 13.02 36.78
C GLY A 452 0.89 13.15 38.28
N LYS A 453 0.53 14.36 38.74
CA LYS A 453 0.10 14.64 40.10
C LYS A 453 -1.42 14.53 40.22
N MET A 454 -1.91 14.16 41.40
CA MET A 454 -3.34 14.23 41.69
C MET A 454 -3.80 15.69 41.66
N TRP A 455 -5.02 15.92 41.20
CA TRP A 455 -5.62 17.24 41.16
C TRP A 455 -7.07 17.18 41.61
N ASP A 456 -7.57 18.32 42.07
CA ASP A 456 -8.98 18.55 42.39
C ASP A 456 -9.40 19.91 41.83
N THR A 457 -10.69 20.19 41.83
CA THR A 457 -11.22 21.51 41.49
C THR A 457 -11.65 22.22 42.76
N ASP A 458 -11.21 23.46 42.95
CA ASP A 458 -11.73 24.29 44.04
C ASP A 458 -13.18 24.74 43.79
N ASP A 459 -13.76 25.41 44.79
CA ASP A 459 -15.13 25.91 44.75
C ASP A 459 -15.37 26.96 43.63
N THR A 460 -14.30 27.49 43.02
CA THR A 460 -14.34 28.43 41.90
C THR A 460 -14.12 27.76 40.54
N GLY A 461 -13.86 26.45 40.51
CA GLY A 461 -13.62 25.66 39.31
C GLY A 461 -12.17 25.65 38.84
N ASN A 462 -11.22 26.21 39.61
CA ASN A 462 -9.80 26.15 39.26
C ASN A 462 -9.20 24.79 39.64
N VAL A 463 -8.28 24.30 38.79
CA VAL A 463 -7.58 23.04 39.02
C VAL A 463 -6.43 23.25 40.00
N ILE A 464 -6.46 22.55 41.13
CA ILE A 464 -5.41 22.53 42.15
C ILE A 464 -4.69 21.18 42.11
N TYR A 465 -3.38 21.21 41.90
CA TYR A 465 -2.54 20.01 41.91
C TYR A 465 -1.94 19.77 43.30
N SER A 466 -2.01 18.53 43.78
CA SER A 466 -1.33 18.11 45.01
C SER A 466 0.11 17.68 44.73
N ASN A 467 0.89 17.41 45.78
CA ASN A 467 2.22 16.80 45.65
C ASN A 467 2.18 15.26 45.55
N GLU A 468 0.99 14.66 45.65
CA GLU A 468 0.85 13.21 45.55
C GLU A 468 0.74 12.76 44.10
N LEU A 469 1.53 11.76 43.73
CA LEU A 469 1.51 11.19 42.38
C LEU A 469 0.28 10.33 42.15
N ASN A 470 -0.28 10.42 40.94
CA ASN A 470 -1.46 9.69 40.50
C ASN A 470 -1.14 8.20 40.23
N THR A 471 -0.89 7.46 41.31
CA THR A 471 -0.37 6.07 41.29
C THR A 471 -1.43 5.01 41.64
N ARG A 472 -2.62 5.40 42.14
CA ARG A 472 -3.69 4.47 42.59
C ARG A 472 -4.95 4.56 41.73
N GLY A 473 -5.58 3.40 41.47
CA GLY A 473 -6.84 3.25 40.70
C GLY A 473 -8.10 3.79 41.40
N GLY A 474 -8.09 5.06 41.83
CA GLY A 474 -9.18 5.68 42.59
C GLY A 474 -10.21 6.44 41.74
N SER A 475 -11.48 6.23 42.07
CA SER A 475 -12.73 6.69 41.43
C SER A 475 -13.03 8.20 41.46
N ARG A 476 -12.04 9.09 41.29
CA ARG A 476 -12.30 10.54 41.12
C ARG A 476 -11.64 11.03 39.85
N ARG A 477 -12.46 11.25 38.81
CA ARG A 477 -12.21 12.03 37.57
C ARG A 477 -10.75 12.18 37.11
N ASN A 478 -9.99 11.09 36.99
CA ASN A 478 -8.57 11.17 36.63
C ASN A 478 -8.30 10.52 35.28
N PHE A 479 -8.45 11.30 34.21
CA PHE A 479 -7.87 11.00 32.91
C PHE A 479 -6.54 11.74 32.79
N CYS A 480 -5.44 11.01 32.82
CA CYS A 480 -4.19 11.48 32.25
C CYS A 480 -4.24 11.07 30.76
N SER A 481 -4.96 11.86 29.94
CA SER A 481 -4.89 11.72 28.49
C SER A 481 -3.62 12.41 28.00
N LEU A 482 -3.02 11.88 26.94
CA LEU A 482 -1.79 12.38 26.33
C LEU A 482 -1.92 13.76 25.63
N SER A 483 -3.01 14.47 25.90
CA SER A 483 -3.27 15.84 25.47
C SER A 483 -2.89 16.81 26.58
N GLY A 484 -1.59 17.04 26.75
CA GLY A 484 -1.06 17.88 27.81
C GLY A 484 0.20 18.64 27.38
N HIS A 485 0.06 19.46 26.35
CA HIS A 485 0.98 20.55 26.05
C HIS A 485 0.21 21.86 26.02
#